data_AF-A0A7S2JXW3-F1
#
_entry.id   AF-A0A7S2JXW3-F1
#
_cell.length_a   1.000
_cell.length_b   1.000
_cell.length_c   1.000
_cell.angle_alpha   90.00
_cell.angle_beta   90.00
_cell.angle_gamma   90.00
#
_symmetry.space_group_name_H-M   'P 1'
#
loop_
_entity.id
_entity.type
_entity.pdbx_description
1 polymer ?
#
loop_
_entity_poly.entity_id
_entity_poly.type
_entity_poly.pdbx_seq_one_letter_code
_entity_poly.pdbx_strand_id
1 'polypeptide(L)'
;EALLAPRDDNAIQALVAVVQDKKECPSLRRSVAKSLYGSRNAKAIEVLIGIVQDTMDDLKLRELAAQSLRVTKAAAEALIHVVQDKRDVFLIRGLALLGILEFRASEADPSLNAIQVLSGIMQDKSDDPYLRELVAWGLEADPSLN
;
A
#
# COMPACT_ATOMS: atom_id res chain seq x y z
N GLU A 1 4.61 19.95 -9.48
CA GLU A 1 5.89 19.40 -9.96
C GLU A 1 5.84 17.89 -9.90
N ALA A 2 5.96 17.21 -11.04
CA ALA A 2 6.05 15.76 -11.08
C ALA A 2 7.50 15.37 -10.71
N LEU A 3 7.73 14.90 -9.48
CA LEU A 3 8.97 14.20 -9.17
C LEU A 3 8.97 12.91 -10.01
N LEU A 4 9.69 12.92 -11.12
CA LEU A 4 10.03 11.72 -11.87
C LEU A 4 10.74 10.76 -10.92
N ALA A 5 10.23 9.54 -10.80
CA ALA A 5 10.88 8.50 -10.03
C ALA A 5 12.36 8.37 -10.46
N PRO A 6 13.31 8.31 -9.51
CA PRO A 6 14.71 8.17 -9.85
C PRO A 6 14.91 6.90 -10.66
N ARG A 7 15.58 7.01 -11.82
CA ARG A 7 15.89 5.87 -12.71
C ARG A 7 17.31 5.32 -12.52
N ASP A 8 18.11 5.99 -11.70
CA ASP A 8 19.47 5.57 -11.35
C ASP A 8 19.43 4.71 -10.08
N ASP A 9 19.87 3.46 -10.19
CA ASP A 9 19.89 2.51 -9.07
C ASP A 9 20.71 3.02 -7.88
N ASN A 10 21.78 3.80 -8.11
CA ASN A 10 22.56 4.40 -7.03
C ASN A 10 21.77 5.47 -6.28
N ALA A 11 21.00 6.29 -7.00
CA ALA A 11 20.12 7.28 -6.40
C ALA A 11 18.99 6.61 -5.59
N ILE A 12 18.42 5.53 -6.12
CA ILE A 12 17.40 4.75 -5.40
C ILE A 12 17.98 4.12 -4.14
N GLN A 13 19.20 3.58 -4.18
CA GLN A 13 19.85 3.03 -2.99
C GLN A 13 20.08 4.09 -1.91
N ALA A 14 20.51 5.29 -2.28
CA ALA A 14 20.68 6.39 -1.35
C ALA A 14 19.33 6.79 -0.71
N LEU A 15 18.27 6.93 -1.51
CA LEU A 15 16.93 7.22 -1.01
C LEU A 15 16.39 6.11 -0.11
N VAL A 16 16.61 4.85 -0.46
CA VAL A 16 16.26 3.69 0.36
C VAL A 16 16.96 3.77 1.73
N ALA A 17 18.25 4.10 1.78
CA ALA A 17 18.96 4.23 3.04
C ALA A 17 18.35 5.32 3.93
N VAL A 18 18.01 6.48 3.36
CA VAL A 18 17.43 7.61 4.10
C VAL A 18 16.05 7.27 4.66
N VAL A 19 15.18 6.62 3.89
CA VAL A 19 13.82 6.31 4.36
C VAL A 19 13.81 5.20 5.42
N GLN A 20 14.77 4.27 5.38
CA GLN A 20 14.94 3.22 6.39
C GLN A 20 15.58 3.70 7.70
N ASP A 21 16.35 4.78 7.67
CA ASP A 21 17.02 5.27 8.87
C ASP A 21 16.01 5.89 9.84
N LYS A 22 15.66 5.14 10.90
CA LYS A 22 14.74 5.60 11.94
C LYS A 22 15.29 6.77 12.78
N LYS A 23 16.59 7.07 12.71
CA LYS A 23 17.20 8.23 13.39
C LYS A 23 17.13 9.49 12.54
N GLU A 24 16.79 9.36 11.26
CA GLU A 24 16.70 10.48 10.34
C GLU A 24 15.48 11.35 10.63
N CYS A 25 15.53 12.60 10.18
CA CYS A 25 14.43 13.54 10.27
C CYS A 25 13.15 12.96 9.67
N PRO A 26 12.02 12.89 10.41
CA PRO A 26 10.76 12.36 9.89
C PRO A 26 10.27 13.08 8.63
N SER A 27 10.49 14.39 8.54
CA SER A 27 10.18 15.19 7.35
C SER A 27 10.97 14.75 6.12
N LEU A 28 12.26 14.43 6.29
CA LEU A 28 13.11 13.94 5.21
C LEU A 28 12.68 12.55 4.78
N ARG A 29 12.47 11.62 5.73
CA ARG A 29 11.94 10.28 5.45
C ARG A 29 10.64 10.34 4.64
N ARG A 30 9.68 11.21 5.02
CA ARG A 30 8.43 11.43 4.26
C ARG A 30 8.67 11.95 2.85
N SER A 31 9.55 12.94 2.70
CA SER A 31 9.90 13.50 1.38
C SER A 31 10.49 12.43 0.46
N VAL A 32 11.37 11.60 1.02
CA VAL A 32 11.99 10.48 0.30
C VAL A 32 10.97 9.41 -0.06
N ALA A 33 10.10 8.98 0.86
CA ALA A 33 9.03 8.04 0.55
C ALA A 33 8.13 8.55 -0.59
N LYS A 34 7.81 9.85 -0.59
CA LYS A 34 7.06 10.49 -1.68
C LYS A 34 7.83 10.48 -3.01
N SER A 35 9.15 10.65 -2.99
CA SER A 35 9.98 10.57 -4.19
C SER A 35 10.11 9.16 -4.78
N LEU A 36 9.87 8.13 -3.95
CA LEU A 36 9.83 6.72 -4.36
C LEU A 36 8.48 6.31 -4.95
N TYR A 37 7.49 7.21 -4.99
CA TYR A 37 6.19 6.97 -5.62
C TYR A 37 6.35 6.54 -7.08
N GLY A 38 5.71 5.44 -7.47
CA GLY A 38 5.78 4.91 -8.83
C GLY A 38 7.15 4.33 -9.22
N SER A 39 8.09 4.21 -8.28
CA SER A 39 9.33 3.47 -8.51
C SER A 39 9.02 2.00 -8.75
N ARG A 40 9.62 1.44 -9.81
CA ARG A 40 9.55 0.00 -10.12
C ARG A 40 10.76 -0.77 -9.59
N ASN A 41 11.65 -0.11 -8.84
CA ASN A 41 12.82 -0.76 -8.28
C ASN A 41 12.40 -1.65 -7.11
N ALA A 42 12.75 -2.94 -7.20
CA ALA A 42 12.36 -3.96 -6.23
C ALA A 42 12.77 -3.60 -4.79
N LYS A 43 13.97 -3.04 -4.61
CA LYS A 43 14.48 -2.67 -3.29
C LYS A 43 13.69 -1.51 -2.68
N ALA A 44 13.31 -0.52 -3.49
CA ALA A 44 12.43 0.55 -3.03
C ALA A 44 11.06 0.01 -2.59
N ILE A 45 10.51 -0.95 -3.33
CA ILE A 45 9.22 -1.58 -3.02
C ILE A 45 9.31 -2.36 -1.70
N GLU A 46 10.34 -3.19 -1.50
CA GLU A 46 10.57 -3.93 -0.26
C GLU A 46 10.65 -3.01 0.97
N VAL A 47 11.32 -1.88 0.82
CA VAL A 47 11.46 -0.88 1.89
C VAL A 47 10.13 -0.23 2.23
N LEU A 48 9.37 0.18 1.21
CA LEU A 48 8.06 0.77 1.41
C LEU A 48 7.09 -0.24 2.05
N ILE A 49 7.18 -1.52 1.68
CA ILE A 49 6.41 -2.60 2.34
C ILE A 49 6.74 -2.65 3.83
N GLY A 50 8.03 -2.68 4.19
CA GLY A 50 8.46 -2.70 5.59
C GLY A 50 7.93 -1.49 6.38
N ILE A 51 7.92 -0.30 5.77
CA ILE A 51 7.37 0.91 6.38
C ILE A 51 5.86 0.79 6.62
N VAL A 52 5.09 0.33 5.62
CA VAL A 52 3.63 0.20 5.78
C VAL A 52 3.28 -0.82 6.87
N GLN A 53 4.04 -1.91 6.98
CA GLN A 53 3.82 -2.97 7.97
C GLN A 53 4.29 -2.60 9.39
N ASP A 54 5.17 -1.61 9.55
CA ASP A 54 5.63 -1.17 10.86
C ASP A 54 4.57 -0.27 11.52
N THR A 55 3.73 -0.86 12.36
CA THR A 55 2.64 -0.16 13.06
C THR A 55 3.12 0.91 14.05
N MET A 56 4.42 0.90 14.40
CA MET A 56 5.04 1.87 15.30
C MET A 56 5.73 3.03 14.56
N ASP A 57 5.81 2.98 13.22
CA ASP A 57 6.42 4.06 12.42
C ASP A 57 5.46 5.25 12.26
N ASP A 58 6.00 6.36 11.77
CA ASP A 58 5.26 7.60 11.58
C ASP A 58 4.04 7.40 10.66
N LEU A 59 2.85 7.72 11.16
CA LEU A 59 1.60 7.50 10.42
C LEU A 59 1.60 8.16 9.04
N LYS A 60 2.18 9.36 8.90
CA LYS A 60 2.21 10.05 7.61
C LYS A 60 3.19 9.40 6.63
N LEU A 61 4.31 8.88 7.12
CA LEU A 61 5.25 8.09 6.34
C LEU A 61 4.59 6.79 5.85
N ARG A 62 3.87 6.09 6.73
CA ARG A 62 3.10 4.88 6.39
C ARG A 62 2.04 5.16 5.33
N GLU A 63 1.33 6.28 5.44
CA GLU A 63 0.33 6.72 4.45
C GLU A 63 0.96 6.95 3.07
N LEU A 64 2.11 7.66 3.01
CA LEU A 64 2.84 7.91 1.77
C LEU A 64 3.38 6.63 1.16
N ALA A 65 3.87 5.70 1.99
CA ALA A 65 4.35 4.41 1.54
C ALA A 65 3.19 3.56 0.97
N ALA A 66 2.06 3.48 1.65
CA ALA A 66 0.87 2.77 1.17
C ALA A 66 0.39 3.34 -0.17
N GLN A 67 0.33 4.67 -0.31
CA GLN A 67 -0.02 5.33 -1.57
C GLN A 67 0.96 4.98 -2.70
N SER A 68 2.26 4.89 -2.40
CA SER A 68 3.30 4.56 -3.36
C SER A 68 3.23 3.11 -3.84
N LEU A 69 2.78 2.20 -2.98
CA LEU A 69 2.63 0.78 -3.28
C LEU A 69 1.37 0.42 -4.08
N ARG A 70 0.34 1.27 -4.08
CA ARG A 70 -0.95 1.03 -4.77
C ARG A 70 -0.81 0.60 -6.24
N VAL A 71 0.20 1.15 -6.92
CA VAL A 71 0.43 0.92 -8.37
C VAL A 71 1.41 -0.22 -8.66
N THR A 72 1.76 -1.04 -7.65
CA THR A 72 2.86 -2.01 -7.76
C THR A 72 2.39 -3.44 -7.45
N LYS A 73 2.42 -4.31 -8.46
CA LYS A 73 2.08 -5.75 -8.34
C LYS A 73 2.86 -6.47 -7.25
N ALA A 74 4.17 -6.20 -7.15
CA ALA A 74 5.05 -6.81 -6.15
C ALA A 74 4.65 -6.52 -4.70
N ALA A 75 3.75 -5.55 -4.46
CA ALA A 75 3.27 -5.21 -3.13
C ALA A 75 1.94 -5.89 -2.76
N ALA A 76 1.27 -6.57 -3.68
CA ALA A 76 -0.09 -7.08 -3.46
C ALA A 76 -0.22 -7.99 -2.23
N GLU A 77 0.71 -8.95 -2.06
CA GLU A 77 0.73 -9.84 -0.89
C GLU A 77 0.97 -9.09 0.42
N ALA A 78 1.89 -8.13 0.41
CA ALA A 78 2.16 -7.30 1.58
C ALA A 78 0.96 -6.42 1.95
N LEU A 79 0.26 -5.84 0.97
CA LEU A 79 -0.95 -5.06 1.18
C LEU A 79 -2.09 -5.93 1.75
N ILE A 80 -2.20 -7.19 1.34
CA ILE A 80 -3.15 -8.14 1.93
C ILE A 80 -2.91 -8.29 3.44
N HIS A 81 -1.65 -8.46 3.86
CA HIS A 81 -1.31 -8.56 5.29
C HIS A 81 -1.71 -7.31 6.07
N VAL A 82 -1.48 -6.12 5.50
CA VAL A 82 -1.85 -4.84 6.11
C VAL A 82 -3.37 -4.73 6.27
N VAL A 83 -4.13 -5.11 5.24
CA VAL A 83 -5.60 -5.08 5.29
C VAL A 83 -6.16 -6.04 6.36
N GLN A 84 -5.54 -7.21 6.52
CA GLN A 84 -5.96 -8.23 7.49
C GLN A 84 -5.64 -7.86 8.96
N ASP A 85 -4.69 -6.96 9.21
CA ASP A 85 -4.37 -6.54 10.57
C ASP A 85 -5.42 -5.57 11.12
N LYS A 86 -6.43 -6.12 11.80
CA LYS A 86 -7.51 -5.35 12.44
C LYS A 86 -7.05 -4.41 13.55
N ARG A 87 -5.82 -4.57 14.06
CA ARG A 87 -5.25 -3.67 15.06
C ARG A 87 -4.60 -2.44 14.44
N ASP A 88 -4.40 -2.45 13.13
CA ASP A 88 -3.83 -1.33 12.40
C ASP A 88 -4.85 -0.22 12.15
N VAL A 89 -4.34 0.96 11.82
CA VAL A 89 -5.14 2.15 11.56
C VAL A 89 -5.98 1.94 10.29
N PHE A 90 -7.29 2.17 10.40
CA PHE A 90 -8.25 1.98 9.29
C PHE A 90 -7.83 2.73 8.01
N LEU A 91 -7.20 3.91 8.14
CA LEU A 91 -6.69 4.68 6.99
C LEU A 91 -5.63 3.91 6.21
N ILE A 92 -4.69 3.26 6.89
CA ILE A 92 -3.62 2.47 6.25
C ILE A 92 -4.21 1.20 5.64
N ARG A 93 -5.10 0.52 6.37
CA ARG A 93 -5.88 -0.63 5.85
C ARG A 93 -6.66 -0.24 4.59
N GLY A 94 -7.31 0.92 4.58
CA GLY A 94 -8.10 1.42 3.44
C GLY A 94 -7.25 1.76 2.22
N LEU A 95 -6.07 2.36 2.41
CA LEU A 95 -5.13 2.61 1.30
C LEU A 95 -4.57 1.31 0.71
N ALA A 96 -4.28 0.33 1.55
CA ALA A 96 -3.85 -0.99 1.10
C ALA A 96 -4.99 -1.71 0.34
N LEU A 97 -6.21 -1.62 0.85
CA LEU A 97 -7.41 -2.17 0.22
C LEU A 97 -7.68 -1.54 -1.15
N LEU A 98 -7.55 -0.22 -1.27
CA LEU A 98 -7.61 0.47 -2.57
C LEU A 98 -6.57 -0.08 -3.54
N GLY A 99 -5.33 -0.29 -3.11
CA GLY A 99 -4.29 -0.87 -3.97
C GLY A 99 -4.65 -2.27 -4.47
N ILE A 100 -5.25 -3.10 -3.62
CA ILE A 100 -5.73 -4.44 -4.01
C ILE A 100 -6.86 -4.35 -5.04
N LEU A 101 -7.82 -3.45 -4.85
CA LEU A 101 -8.95 -3.23 -5.76
C LEU A 101 -8.48 -2.68 -7.13
N GLU A 102 -7.58 -1.70 -7.12
CA GLU A 102 -7.00 -1.11 -8.34
C GLU A 102 -6.16 -2.13 -9.13
N PHE A 103 -5.36 -2.94 -8.44
CA PHE A 103 -4.58 -4.00 -9.08
C PHE A 103 -5.48 -5.02 -9.77
N ARG A 104 -6.55 -5.46 -9.09
CA ARG A 104 -7.52 -6.40 -9.64
C ARG A 104 -8.26 -5.83 -10.85
N ALA A 105 -8.62 -4.55 -10.84
CA ALA A 105 -9.24 -3.90 -11.99
C ALA A 105 -8.27 -3.82 -13.20
N SER A 106 -6.96 -3.79 -12.95
CA SER A 106 -5.93 -3.69 -13.99
C SER A 106 -5.49 -5.05 -14.56
N GLU A 107 -5.52 -6.13 -13.78
CA GLU A 107 -5.14 -7.48 -14.21
C GLU A 107 -6.21 -8.49 -13.79
N ALA A 108 -6.70 -9.30 -14.74
CA ALA A 108 -7.67 -10.38 -14.51
C ALA A 108 -7.12 -11.56 -13.67
N ASP A 109 -6.16 -11.30 -12.77
CA ASP A 109 -5.55 -12.26 -11.87
C ASP A 109 -5.90 -11.94 -10.42
N PRO A 110 -7.09 -12.37 -9.96
CA PRO A 110 -7.39 -12.30 -8.55
C PRO A 110 -6.53 -13.34 -7.84
N SER A 111 -5.50 -12.90 -7.12
CA SER A 111 -4.89 -13.78 -6.13
C SER A 111 -6.03 -14.28 -5.23
N LEU A 112 -6.17 -15.60 -5.10
CA LEU A 112 -7.25 -16.24 -4.33
C LEU A 112 -7.39 -15.62 -2.93
N ASN A 113 -6.24 -15.23 -2.36
CA ASN A 113 -6.12 -14.52 -1.09
C ASN A 113 -6.82 -13.15 -1.10
N ALA A 114 -6.70 -12.35 -2.17
CA ALA A 114 -7.38 -11.07 -2.26
C ALA A 114 -8.91 -11.24 -2.26
N ILE A 115 -9.47 -12.21 -3.01
CA ILE A 115 -10.93 -12.46 -3.00
C ILE A 115 -11.41 -12.80 -1.59
N GLN A 116 -10.72 -13.72 -0.92
CA GLN A 116 -11.08 -14.15 0.43
C GLN A 116 -11.03 -12.99 1.42
N VAL A 117 -10.03 -12.10 1.30
CA VAL A 117 -9.91 -10.90 2.14
C VAL A 117 -11.06 -9.93 1.91
N LEU A 118 -11.38 -9.61 0.66
CA LEU A 118 -12.50 -8.72 0.32
C LEU A 118 -13.83 -9.26 0.84
N SER A 119 -14.10 -10.55 0.61
CA SER A 119 -15.30 -11.22 1.08
C SER A 119 -15.37 -11.25 2.61
N GLY A 120 -14.25 -11.51 3.28
CA GLY A 120 -14.13 -11.49 4.73
C GLY A 120 -14.47 -10.12 5.33
N ILE A 121 -13.94 -9.03 4.74
CA ILE A 121 -14.25 -7.65 5.17
C ILE A 121 -15.73 -7.36 5.00
N MET A 122 -16.32 -7.68 3.85
CA MET A 122 -17.75 -7.45 3.60
C MET A 122 -18.67 -8.21 4.56
N GLN A 123 -18.36 -9.48 4.85
CA GLN A 123 -19.18 -10.33 5.71
C GLN A 123 -19.03 -9.98 7.19
N ASP A 124 -17.89 -9.41 7.58
CA ASP A 124 -17.62 -9.03 8.96
C ASP A 124 -18.29 -7.71 9.33
N LYS A 125 -19.49 -7.81 9.91
CA LYS A 125 -20.26 -6.66 10.41
C LYS A 125 -19.56 -5.89 11.54
N SER A 126 -18.56 -6.49 12.19
CA SER A 126 -17.77 -5.84 13.24
C SER A 126 -16.56 -5.08 12.71
N ASP A 127 -16.18 -5.29 11.45
CA ASP A 127 -15.11 -4.52 10.81
C ASP A 127 -15.59 -3.11 10.42
N ASP A 128 -14.61 -2.25 10.15
CA ASP A 128 -14.81 -0.84 9.88
C ASP A 128 -15.81 -0.62 8.72
N PRO A 129 -16.91 0.14 8.94
CA PRO A 129 -17.89 0.41 7.89
C PRO A 129 -17.29 1.02 6.63
N TYR A 130 -16.25 1.86 6.76
CA TYR A 130 -15.58 2.48 5.62
C TYR A 130 -14.87 1.45 4.75
N LEU A 131 -14.21 0.45 5.37
CA LEU A 131 -13.56 -0.62 4.60
C LEU A 131 -14.59 -1.46 3.84
N ARG A 132 -15.75 -1.73 4.46
CA ARG A 132 -16.85 -2.46 3.81
C ARG A 132 -17.44 -1.70 2.63
N GLU A 133 -17.66 -0.40 2.79
CA GLU A 133 -18.12 0.48 1.70
C GLU A 133 -17.10 0.53 0.57
N LEU A 134 -15.81 0.59 0.88
CA LEU A 134 -14.74 0.59 -0.11
C LEU A 134 -14.69 -0.71 -0.92
N VAL A 135 -14.87 -1.87 -0.27
CA VAL A 135 -15.00 -3.14 -0.98
C VAL A 135 -16.25 -3.13 -1.87
N ALA A 136 -17.40 -2.71 -1.35
CA ALA A 136 -18.64 -2.67 -2.13
C ALA A 136 -18.49 -1.79 -3.37
N TRP A 137 -17.94 -0.58 -3.23
CA TRP A 137 -17.65 0.32 -4.34
C TRP A 137 -16.70 -0.32 -5.37
N GLY A 138 -15.65 -0.98 -4.89
CA GLY A 138 -14.68 -1.66 -5.77
C GLY A 138 -15.28 -2.82 -6.56
N LEU A 139 -16.21 -3.58 -5.96
CA LEU A 139 -16.93 -4.67 -6.62
C LEU A 139 -18.03 -4.15 -7.57
N GLU A 140 -18.72 -3.06 -7.22
CA GLU A 140 -19.73 -2.43 -8.09
C GLU A 140 -19.10 -1.80 -9.34
N ALA A 141 -17.90 -1.23 -9.21
CA ALA A 141 -17.16 -0.61 -10.30
C ALA A 141 -16.70 -1.62 -11.37
N ASP A 142 -16.70 -2.92 -11.05
CA ASP A 142 -16.37 -3.99 -11.99
C ASP A 142 -17.31 -5.20 -11.77
N PRO A 143 -18.40 -5.30 -12.55
CA PRO A 143 -19.40 -6.37 -12.42
C PRO A 143 -18.85 -7.79 -12.67
N SER A 144 -17.65 -7.93 -13.22
CA SER A 144 -16.97 -9.24 -13.32
C SER A 144 -16.51 -9.76 -11.95
N LEU A 145 -16.61 -8.93 -10.91
CA LEU A 145 -16.21 -9.21 -9.54
C LEU A 145 -17.35 -9.74 -8.65
N ASN A 146 -18.57 -9.90 -9.20
CA ASN A 146 -19.78 -10.35 -8.49
C ASN A 146 -20.14 -11.81 -8.78
#